data_AF-A0A2V9F9F3-F1
#
_entry.id   AF-A0A2V9F9F3-F1
#
_cell.length_a   1.000
_cell.length_b   1.000
_cell.length_c   1.000
_cell.angle_alpha   90.00
_cell.angle_beta   90.00
_cell.angle_gamma   90.00
#
_symmetry.space_group_name_H-M   'P 1'
#
loop_
_entity.id
_entity.type
_entity.pdbx_description
1 polymer ?
#
loop_
_entity_poly.entity_id
_entity_poly.type
_entity_poly.pdbx_seq_one_letter_code
_entity_poly.pdbx_strand_id
1 'polypeptide(L)'
;MSLEKQNSTEAPGQLARRITDALLHERVVPRFVDSYVVENGRQALQVHASLYRDLLALLQREALLALTVRTLAIVCNEPQTAGKSKPRPMLRRDATVFRRKFLAALTRQQGWTAGDALDFQRDLQMYEELLARAAETQRRRKPFEAADHPFVDRCAFLLDSSFMEKARLAASKTLSSLEELATQLVPPKLAPGKDRRTG
;
A
#
# COMPACT_ATOMS: atom_id res chain seq x y z
N MET A 1 -22.36 -4.77 -25.68
CA MET A 1 -21.78 -4.20 -24.45
C MET A 1 -20.27 -4.27 -24.59
N SER A 2 -19.58 -3.13 -24.70
CA SER A 2 -18.17 -3.09 -25.11
C SER A 2 -17.22 -3.51 -23.98
N LEU A 3 -16.23 -4.35 -24.32
CA LEU A 3 -15.13 -4.82 -23.46
C LEU A 3 -14.45 -3.69 -22.64
N GLU A 4 -14.48 -2.45 -23.13
CA GLU A 4 -13.95 -1.28 -22.42
C GLU A 4 -14.75 -0.90 -21.15
N LYS A 5 -16.08 -1.10 -21.14
CA LYS A 5 -16.92 -0.92 -19.94
C LYS A 5 -16.74 -2.06 -18.93
N GLN A 6 -16.41 -3.26 -19.41
CA GLN A 6 -16.08 -4.40 -18.55
C GLN A 6 -14.69 -4.21 -17.91
N ASN A 7 -13.67 -3.83 -18.69
CA ASN A 7 -12.32 -3.55 -18.16
C ASN A 7 -12.29 -2.44 -17.11
N SER A 8 -13.07 -1.37 -17.28
CA SER A 8 -13.19 -0.30 -16.26
C SER A 8 -13.97 -0.72 -15.01
N THR A 9 -14.88 -1.69 -15.14
CA THR A 9 -15.64 -2.25 -14.01
C THR A 9 -14.81 -3.26 -13.20
N GLU A 10 -13.93 -4.01 -13.86
CA GLU A 10 -13.03 -5.01 -13.25
C GLU A 10 -11.73 -4.42 -12.69
N ALA A 11 -11.35 -3.22 -13.14
CA ALA A 11 -10.10 -2.58 -12.77
C ALA A 11 -9.83 -2.52 -11.24
N PRO A 12 -10.80 -2.20 -10.37
CA PRO A 12 -10.58 -2.21 -8.92
C PRO A 12 -10.27 -3.61 -8.37
N GLY A 13 -10.94 -4.65 -8.90
CA GLY A 13 -10.73 -6.03 -8.46
C GLY A 13 -9.43 -6.63 -8.97
N GLN A 14 -9.06 -6.33 -10.21
CA GLN A 14 -7.77 -6.71 -10.78
C GLN A 14 -6.61 -6.03 -10.03
N LEU A 15 -6.76 -4.76 -9.66
CA LEU A 15 -5.75 -4.03 -8.88
C LEU A 15 -5.59 -4.63 -7.48
N ALA A 16 -6.68 -4.91 -6.76
CA ALA A 16 -6.62 -5.58 -5.46
C ALA A 16 -5.88 -6.93 -5.55
N ARG A 17 -6.14 -7.69 -6.63
CA ARG A 17 -5.46 -8.97 -6.88
C ARG A 17 -3.97 -8.77 -7.08
N ARG A 18 -3.58 -7.86 -7.97
CA ARG A 18 -2.18 -7.56 -8.27
C ARG A 18 -1.40 -7.14 -7.03
N ILE A 19 -1.99 -6.31 -6.16
CA ILE A 19 -1.37 -5.91 -4.88
C ILE A 19 -1.11 -7.12 -3.99
N THR A 20 -2.13 -7.97 -3.81
CA THR A 20 -2.01 -9.15 -2.96
C THR A 20 -0.98 -10.14 -3.52
N ASP A 21 -1.04 -10.41 -4.83
CA ASP A 21 -0.11 -11.31 -5.51
C ASP A 21 1.31 -10.75 -5.43
N ALA A 22 1.52 -9.46 -5.73
CA ALA A 22 2.85 -8.86 -5.71
C ALA A 22 3.51 -8.92 -4.33
N LEU A 23 2.78 -8.62 -3.25
CA LEU A 23 3.32 -8.71 -1.89
C LEU A 23 3.76 -10.13 -1.52
N LEU A 24 3.04 -11.15 -1.98
CA LEU A 24 3.38 -12.55 -1.75
C LEU A 24 4.58 -12.99 -2.60
N HIS A 25 4.58 -12.67 -3.89
CA HIS A 25 5.61 -13.14 -4.83
C HIS A 25 6.96 -12.44 -4.63
N GLU A 26 6.95 -11.13 -4.38
CA GLU A 26 8.19 -10.35 -4.15
C GLU A 26 8.83 -10.65 -2.79
N ARG A 27 8.11 -11.36 -1.91
CA ARG A 27 8.52 -11.69 -0.53
C ARG A 27 9.06 -10.47 0.22
N VAL A 28 8.41 -9.32 0.05
CA VAL A 28 8.90 -8.03 0.57
C VAL A 28 9.16 -8.09 2.07
N VAL A 29 8.20 -8.63 2.85
CA VAL A 29 8.30 -8.70 4.31
C VAL A 29 9.34 -9.71 4.80
N PRO A 30 9.38 -10.97 4.31
CA PRO A 30 10.48 -11.88 4.65
C PRO A 30 11.86 -11.29 4.35
N ARG A 31 12.05 -10.69 3.17
CA ARG A 31 13.33 -10.07 2.78
C ARG A 31 13.70 -8.91 3.70
N PHE A 32 12.73 -8.08 4.07
CA PHE A 32 12.92 -6.99 5.03
C PHE A 32 13.44 -7.52 6.38
N VAL A 33 12.79 -8.54 6.95
CA VAL A 33 13.20 -9.08 8.25
C VAL A 33 14.56 -9.80 8.15
N ASP A 34 14.78 -10.58 7.09
CA ASP A 34 16.04 -11.30 6.88
C ASP A 34 17.22 -10.34 6.73
N SER A 35 17.08 -9.29 5.90
CA SER A 35 18.10 -8.26 5.75
C SER A 35 18.35 -7.53 7.07
N TYR A 36 17.31 -7.17 7.82
CA TYR A 36 17.48 -6.52 9.12
C TYR A 36 18.25 -7.38 10.13
N VAL A 37 17.89 -8.65 10.22
CA VAL A 37 18.50 -9.62 11.14
C VAL A 37 19.98 -9.81 10.84
N VAL A 38 20.34 -9.94 9.56
CA VAL A 38 21.74 -10.07 9.13
C VAL A 38 22.51 -8.78 9.37
N GLU A 39 21.98 -7.62 8.97
CA GLU A 39 22.66 -6.32 9.09
C GLU A 39 22.92 -5.93 10.56
N ASN A 40 22.09 -6.36 11.50
CA ASN A 40 22.14 -5.92 12.90
C ASN A 40 22.48 -7.04 13.90
N GLY A 41 22.78 -8.26 13.44
CA GLY A 41 23.12 -9.39 14.30
C GLY A 41 21.97 -9.81 15.24
N ARG A 42 20.72 -9.78 14.74
CA ARG A 42 19.51 -10.04 15.53
C ARG A 42 18.89 -11.41 15.23
N GLN A 43 19.72 -12.46 15.12
CA GLN A 43 19.26 -13.81 14.74
C GLN A 43 18.22 -14.38 15.71
N ALA A 44 18.23 -13.92 16.97
CA ALA A 44 17.24 -14.26 17.98
C ALA A 44 15.78 -13.96 17.55
N LEU A 45 15.56 -13.01 16.62
CA LEU A 45 14.21 -12.71 16.11
C LEU A 45 13.62 -13.85 15.25
N GLN A 46 14.43 -14.82 14.81
CA GLN A 46 14.02 -15.89 13.89
C GLN A 46 14.05 -17.29 14.52
N VAL A 47 14.53 -17.44 15.76
CA VAL A 47 14.77 -18.77 16.38
C VAL A 47 13.48 -19.49 16.75
N HIS A 48 12.40 -18.76 17.05
CA HIS A 48 11.10 -19.33 17.40
C HIS A 48 10.16 -19.26 16.20
N ALA A 49 10.00 -20.38 15.50
CA ALA A 49 9.25 -20.44 14.24
C ALA A 49 7.79 -19.95 14.33
N SER A 50 7.10 -20.20 15.45
CA SER A 50 5.74 -19.67 15.66
C SER A 50 5.73 -18.14 15.77
N LEU A 51 6.52 -17.58 16.68
CA LEU A 51 6.63 -16.14 16.90
C LEU A 51 7.11 -15.41 15.64
N TYR A 52 8.04 -16.00 14.90
CA TYR A 52 8.52 -15.44 13.64
C TYR A 52 7.40 -15.42 12.58
N ARG A 53 6.59 -16.48 12.46
CA ARG A 53 5.43 -16.48 11.54
C ARG A 53 4.40 -15.43 11.94
N ASP A 54 4.13 -15.27 13.22
CA ASP A 54 3.19 -14.27 13.73
C ASP A 54 3.71 -12.85 13.46
N LEU A 55 5.01 -12.61 13.69
CA LEU A 55 5.67 -11.35 13.34
C LEU A 55 5.55 -11.05 11.83
N LEU A 56 5.84 -12.04 10.98
CA LEU A 56 5.69 -11.87 9.53
C LEU A 56 4.25 -11.53 9.15
N ALA A 57 3.24 -12.17 9.77
CA ALA A 57 1.84 -11.87 9.52
C ALA A 57 1.46 -10.43 9.91
N LEU A 58 1.95 -9.95 11.06
CA LEU A 58 1.75 -8.57 11.50
C LEU A 58 2.40 -7.57 10.53
N LEU A 59 3.66 -7.79 10.16
CA LEU A 59 4.38 -6.93 9.22
C LEU A 59 3.77 -6.98 7.81
N GLN A 60 3.26 -8.15 7.37
CA GLN A 60 2.54 -8.31 6.10
C GLN A 60 1.29 -7.44 6.06
N ARG A 61 0.56 -7.36 7.18
CA ARG A 61 -0.62 -6.50 7.29
C ARG A 61 -0.25 -5.02 7.19
N GLU A 62 0.82 -4.59 7.85
CA GLU A 62 1.31 -3.20 7.75
C GLU A 62 1.79 -2.88 6.32
N ALA A 63 2.47 -3.81 5.64
CA ALA A 63 2.88 -3.64 4.24
C ALA A 63 1.68 -3.52 3.30
N LEU A 64 0.62 -4.31 3.52
CA LEU A 64 -0.61 -4.22 2.76
C LEU A 64 -1.31 -2.88 2.95
N LEU A 65 -1.34 -2.33 4.18
CA LEU A 65 -1.87 -1.00 4.44
C LEU A 65 -1.10 0.09 3.69
N ALA A 66 0.23 0.11 3.85
CA ALA A 66 1.10 1.10 3.21
C ALA A 66 0.96 1.07 1.68
N LEU A 67 1.02 -0.13 1.08
CA LEU A 67 0.85 -0.32 -0.36
C LEU A 67 -0.55 0.11 -0.82
N THR A 68 -1.59 -0.25 -0.08
CA THR A 68 -2.98 0.13 -0.43
C THR A 68 -3.18 1.63 -0.43
N VAL A 69 -2.71 2.35 0.61
CA VAL A 69 -2.84 3.82 0.65
C VAL A 69 -2.08 4.47 -0.50
N ARG A 70 -0.83 4.05 -0.75
CA ARG A 70 -0.04 4.58 -1.86
C ARG A 70 -0.73 4.33 -3.21
N THR A 71 -1.21 3.11 -3.45
CA THR A 71 -1.91 2.77 -4.69
C THR A 71 -3.20 3.57 -4.86
N LEU A 72 -4.02 3.73 -3.82
CA LEU A 72 -5.22 4.55 -3.87
C LEU A 72 -4.89 6.03 -4.11
N ALA A 73 -3.81 6.54 -3.52
CA ALA A 73 -3.35 7.90 -3.77
C ALA A 73 -2.99 8.11 -5.25
N ILE A 74 -2.24 7.18 -5.84
CA ILE A 74 -1.87 7.24 -7.27
C ILE A 74 -3.13 7.19 -8.15
N VAL A 75 -4.04 6.24 -7.91
CA VAL A 75 -5.21 6.04 -8.79
C VAL A 75 -6.26 7.13 -8.64
N CYS A 76 -6.54 7.57 -7.42
CA CYS A 76 -7.65 8.49 -7.14
C CYS A 76 -7.23 9.96 -7.13
N ASN A 77 -6.03 10.27 -6.62
CA ASN A 77 -5.63 11.64 -6.26
C ASN A 77 -4.56 12.21 -7.19
N GLU A 78 -3.69 11.37 -7.78
CA GLU A 78 -2.67 11.86 -8.70
C GLU A 78 -3.26 12.15 -10.09
N PRO A 79 -2.81 13.22 -10.78
CA PRO A 79 -3.29 13.56 -12.11
C PRO A 79 -2.93 12.47 -13.12
N GLN A 80 -3.93 11.77 -13.65
CA GLN A 80 -3.73 10.73 -14.67
C GLN A 80 -3.60 11.37 -16.07
N THR A 81 -2.67 10.89 -16.87
CA THR A 81 -2.46 11.37 -18.26
C THR A 81 -3.59 10.89 -19.16
N ALA A 82 -4.68 11.66 -19.23
CA ALA A 82 -5.80 11.41 -20.11
C ALA A 82 -5.51 11.91 -21.54
N GLY A 83 -4.65 11.19 -22.28
CA GLY A 83 -4.38 11.45 -23.71
C GLY A 83 -3.94 12.89 -24.01
N LYS A 84 -4.50 13.53 -25.06
CA LYS A 84 -4.18 14.91 -25.48
C LYS A 84 -4.69 16.02 -24.53
N SER A 85 -5.33 15.69 -23.41
CA SER A 85 -5.89 16.67 -22.48
C SER A 85 -5.08 16.78 -21.18
N LYS A 86 -5.16 17.96 -20.52
CA LYS A 86 -4.48 18.23 -19.25
C LYS A 86 -4.79 17.12 -18.22
N PRO A 87 -3.77 16.57 -17.54
CA PRO A 87 -3.96 15.50 -16.57
C PRO A 87 -4.82 16.01 -15.40
N ARG A 88 -5.79 15.19 -14.99
CA ARG A 88 -6.72 15.53 -13.89
C ARG A 88 -6.90 14.32 -12.97
N PRO A 89 -7.03 14.55 -11.65
CA PRO A 89 -7.39 13.49 -10.72
C PRO A 89 -8.79 12.97 -11.01
N MET A 90 -9.09 11.78 -10.47
CA MET A 90 -10.41 11.17 -10.61
C MET A 90 -11.48 12.05 -9.95
N LEU A 91 -12.69 12.11 -10.52
CA LEU A 91 -13.80 12.81 -9.88
C LEU A 91 -14.10 12.15 -8.53
N ARG A 92 -14.38 12.96 -7.51
CA ARG A 92 -14.63 12.47 -6.13
C ARG A 92 -15.65 11.34 -6.06
N ARG A 93 -16.74 11.43 -6.84
CA ARG A 93 -17.77 10.38 -6.90
C ARG A 93 -17.23 9.06 -7.44
N ASP A 94 -16.41 9.12 -8.49
CA ASP A 94 -15.82 7.95 -9.12
C ASP A 94 -14.75 7.32 -8.22
N ALA A 95 -13.95 8.14 -7.54
CA ALA A 95 -12.97 7.70 -6.55
C ALA A 95 -13.64 6.93 -5.39
N THR A 96 -14.77 7.43 -4.87
CA THR A 96 -15.55 6.73 -3.83
C THR A 96 -16.07 5.38 -4.32
N VAL A 97 -16.61 5.32 -5.55
CA VAL A 97 -17.10 4.06 -6.13
C VAL A 97 -15.95 3.08 -6.37
N PHE A 98 -14.81 3.56 -6.87
CA PHE A 98 -13.60 2.79 -7.09
C PHE A 98 -13.10 2.19 -5.77
N ARG A 99 -12.89 3.01 -4.74
CA ARG A 99 -12.42 2.59 -3.42
C ARG A 99 -13.33 1.52 -2.83
N ARG A 100 -14.65 1.71 -2.87
CA ARG A 100 -15.61 0.73 -2.35
C ARG A 100 -15.50 -0.61 -3.09
N LYS A 101 -15.41 -0.59 -4.43
CA LYS A 101 -15.25 -1.82 -5.23
C LYS A 101 -13.91 -2.50 -4.98
N PHE A 102 -12.83 -1.73 -4.87
CA PHE A 102 -11.49 -2.19 -4.55
C PHE A 102 -11.46 -2.89 -3.19
N LEU A 103 -11.96 -2.23 -2.13
CA LEU A 103 -11.97 -2.80 -0.77
C LEU A 103 -12.83 -4.06 -0.69
N ALA A 104 -14.00 -4.07 -1.34
CA ALA A 104 -14.83 -5.27 -1.40
C ALA A 104 -14.13 -6.43 -2.13
N ALA A 105 -13.32 -6.15 -3.15
CA ALA A 105 -12.52 -7.18 -3.81
C ALA A 105 -11.36 -7.66 -2.94
N LEU A 106 -10.68 -6.75 -2.24
CA LEU A 106 -9.58 -7.06 -1.33
C LEU A 106 -10.06 -7.96 -0.18
N THR A 107 -11.18 -7.62 0.47
CA THR A 107 -11.79 -8.45 1.53
C THR A 107 -12.06 -9.87 1.05
N ARG A 108 -12.62 -10.04 -0.16
CA ARG A 108 -12.88 -11.36 -0.73
C ARG A 108 -11.60 -12.15 -1.01
N GLN A 109 -10.56 -11.49 -1.51
CA GLN A 109 -9.28 -12.14 -1.83
C GLN A 109 -8.52 -12.57 -0.58
N GLN A 110 -8.61 -11.77 0.48
CA GLN A 110 -7.97 -12.07 1.75
C GLN A 110 -8.75 -13.08 2.60
N GLY A 111 -9.98 -13.44 2.21
CA GLY A 111 -10.84 -14.33 2.99
C GLY A 111 -11.24 -13.76 4.36
N TRP A 112 -11.21 -12.43 4.50
CA TRP A 112 -11.45 -11.75 5.76
C TRP A 112 -12.91 -11.85 6.22
N THR A 113 -13.09 -11.95 7.54
CA THR A 113 -14.40 -11.78 8.15
C THR A 113 -14.85 -10.32 8.05
N ALA A 114 -16.12 -10.05 8.40
CA ALA A 114 -16.61 -8.69 8.48
C ALA A 114 -15.84 -7.84 9.52
N GLY A 115 -15.40 -8.46 10.63
CA GLY A 115 -14.58 -7.80 11.65
C GLY A 115 -13.21 -7.40 11.10
N ASP A 116 -12.49 -8.35 10.50
CA ASP A 116 -11.17 -8.10 9.92
C ASP A 116 -11.21 -7.00 8.85
N ALA A 117 -12.25 -7.01 8.01
CA ALA A 117 -12.45 -6.01 6.99
C ALA A 117 -12.70 -4.60 7.57
N LEU A 118 -13.45 -4.49 8.66
CA LEU A 118 -13.69 -3.23 9.36
C LEU A 118 -12.43 -2.72 10.05
N ASP A 119 -11.67 -3.60 10.70
CA ASP A 119 -10.41 -3.24 11.35
C ASP A 119 -9.37 -2.77 10.31
N PHE A 120 -9.27 -3.47 9.17
CA PHE A 120 -8.41 -3.02 8.08
C PHE A 120 -8.85 -1.66 7.53
N GLN A 121 -10.15 -1.42 7.34
CA GLN A 121 -10.64 -0.12 6.86
C GLN A 121 -10.36 1.01 7.85
N ARG A 122 -10.48 0.75 9.16
CA ARG A 122 -10.15 1.72 10.21
C ARG A 122 -8.66 2.08 10.18
N ASP A 123 -7.79 1.08 10.10
CA ASP A 123 -6.35 1.32 10.04
C ASP A 123 -5.95 2.02 8.74
N LEU A 124 -6.58 1.67 7.62
CA LEU A 124 -6.37 2.33 6.34
C LEU A 124 -6.73 3.82 6.41
N GLN A 125 -7.87 4.14 7.03
CA GLN A 125 -8.26 5.53 7.26
C GLN A 125 -7.26 6.27 8.15
N MET A 126 -6.81 5.65 9.24
CA MET A 126 -5.78 6.22 10.11
C MET A 126 -4.49 6.53 9.34
N TYR A 127 -4.02 5.61 8.50
CA TYR A 127 -2.85 5.83 7.65
C TYR A 127 -3.04 7.05 6.72
N GLU A 128 -4.20 7.16 6.07
CA GLU A 128 -4.51 8.28 5.19
C GLU A 128 -4.51 9.63 5.93
N GLU A 129 -5.08 9.68 7.14
CA GLU A 129 -5.11 10.87 7.97
C GLU A 129 -3.70 11.29 8.44
N LEU A 130 -2.87 10.33 8.86
CA LEU A 130 -1.49 10.60 9.27
C LEU A 130 -0.65 11.11 8.10
N LEU A 131 -0.81 10.51 6.93
CA LEU A 131 -0.08 10.93 5.73
C LEU A 131 -0.53 12.31 5.23
N ALA A 132 -1.83 12.62 5.32
CA ALA A 132 -2.32 13.96 5.01
C ALA A 132 -1.69 15.02 5.91
N ARG A 133 -1.61 14.77 7.23
CA ARG A 133 -0.96 15.68 8.19
C ARG A 133 0.55 15.83 7.96
N ALA A 134 1.23 14.74 7.63
CA ALA A 134 2.66 14.76 7.30
C ALA A 134 2.94 15.59 6.03
N ALA A 135 2.04 15.51 5.03
CA ALA A 135 2.14 16.32 3.81
C ALA A 135 1.95 17.82 4.06
N GLU A 136 1.16 18.22 5.06
CA GLU A 136 1.00 19.63 5.47
C GLU A 136 2.26 20.18 6.18
N THR A 137 3.02 19.31 6.85
CA THR A 137 4.13 19.71 7.73
C THR A 137 5.50 19.69 7.02
N GLN A 138 5.55 19.58 5.69
CA GLN A 138 6.75 19.37 4.84
C GLN A 138 8.08 19.90 5.44
N ARG A 139 8.75 19.06 6.24
CA ARG A 139 10.15 19.26 6.62
C ARG A 139 11.02 18.52 5.62
N ARG A 140 12.06 19.19 5.11
CA ARG A 140 13.07 18.55 4.25
C ARG A 140 13.81 17.49 5.07
N ARG A 141 13.53 16.21 4.79
CA ARG A 141 14.20 15.06 5.41
C ARG A 141 15.68 15.01 5.04
N LYS A 142 16.54 14.61 5.97
CA LYS A 142 17.94 14.30 5.66
C LYS A 142 18.06 12.89 5.04
N PRO A 143 19.04 12.62 4.17
CA PRO A 143 19.16 11.33 3.48
C PRO A 143 19.30 10.12 4.42
N PHE A 144 19.89 10.35 5.60
CA PHE A 144 20.20 9.34 6.61
C PHE A 144 19.14 9.19 7.71
N GLU A 145 18.02 9.91 7.60
CA GLU A 145 16.91 9.84 8.53
C GLU A 145 15.80 8.97 7.96
N ALA A 146 15.18 8.15 8.80
CA ALA A 146 14.04 7.32 8.41
C ALA A 146 12.85 8.19 7.96
N ALA A 147 12.03 7.68 7.04
CA ALA A 147 10.83 8.39 6.61
C ALA A 147 9.86 8.62 7.79
N ASP A 148 9.29 9.83 7.85
CA ASP A 148 8.16 10.16 8.72
C ASP A 148 6.89 9.56 8.12
N HIS A 149 6.63 8.29 8.44
CA HIS A 149 5.56 7.51 7.82
C HIS A 149 5.05 6.43 8.81
N PRO A 150 3.72 6.24 8.95
CA PRO A 150 3.13 5.29 9.92
C PRO A 150 3.65 3.85 9.79
N PHE A 151 3.82 3.36 8.55
CA PHE A 151 4.47 2.08 8.27
C PHE A 151 5.85 1.93 8.94
N VAL A 152 6.69 2.97 8.88
CA VAL A 152 8.06 2.92 9.41
C VAL A 152 8.03 2.78 10.93
N ASP A 153 7.23 3.59 11.61
CA ASP A 153 7.17 3.58 13.07
C ASP A 153 6.53 2.30 13.60
N ARG A 154 5.45 1.83 12.96
CA ARG A 154 4.75 0.60 13.35
C ARG A 154 5.59 -0.65 13.08
N CYS A 155 6.22 -0.74 11.92
CA CYS A 155 7.12 -1.86 11.61
C CYS A 155 8.33 -1.87 12.54
N ALA A 156 8.91 -0.70 12.85
CA ALA A 156 10.03 -0.62 13.78
C ALA A 156 9.65 -1.11 15.18
N PHE A 157 8.49 -0.69 15.68
CA PHE A 157 7.96 -1.13 16.97
C PHE A 157 7.69 -2.64 17.01
N LEU A 158 7.07 -3.19 15.97
CA LEU A 158 6.77 -4.63 15.86
C LEU A 158 8.03 -5.48 15.71
N LEU A 159 9.00 -5.02 14.92
CA LEU A 159 10.20 -5.77 14.61
C LEU A 159 11.19 -5.78 15.77
N ASP A 160 11.52 -4.60 16.31
CA ASP A 160 12.55 -4.47 17.33
C ASP A 160 12.45 -3.15 18.10
N SER A 161 11.59 -3.14 19.12
CA SER A 161 11.42 -2.00 20.02
C SER A 161 12.68 -1.63 20.80
N SER A 162 13.61 -2.59 21.00
CA SER A 162 14.89 -2.33 21.68
C SER A 162 15.91 -1.64 20.78
N PHE A 163 15.71 -1.70 19.46
CA PHE A 163 16.62 -1.10 18.48
C PHE A 163 15.87 -0.30 17.40
N MET A 164 15.00 0.59 17.89
CA MET A 164 14.05 1.34 17.06
C MET A 164 14.72 2.07 15.89
N GLU A 165 15.81 2.80 16.08
CA GLU A 165 16.37 3.62 14.99
C GLU A 165 16.84 2.77 13.81
N LYS A 166 17.49 1.62 14.08
CA LYS A 166 17.88 0.68 13.03
C LYS A 166 16.66 0.04 12.37
N ALA A 167 15.65 -0.31 13.15
CA ALA A 167 14.42 -0.88 12.64
C ALA A 167 13.64 0.12 11.77
N ARG A 168 13.60 1.40 12.15
CA ARG A 168 13.02 2.49 11.35
C ARG A 168 13.77 2.71 10.04
N LEU A 169 15.12 2.69 10.07
CA LEU A 169 15.90 2.79 8.83
C LEU A 169 15.63 1.63 7.87
N ALA A 170 15.58 0.39 8.37
CA ALA A 170 15.28 -0.78 7.56
C ALA A 170 13.82 -0.77 7.03
N ALA A 171 12.86 -0.36 7.86
CA ALA A 171 11.48 -0.18 7.45
C ALA A 171 11.35 0.94 6.41
N SER A 172 12.12 2.02 6.52
CA SER A 172 12.14 3.10 5.53
C SER A 172 12.68 2.65 4.17
N LYS A 173 13.71 1.78 4.14
CA LYS A 173 14.18 1.18 2.87
C LYS A 173 13.08 0.33 2.24
N THR A 174 12.41 -0.48 3.06
CA THR A 174 11.31 -1.36 2.62
C THR A 174 10.11 -0.55 2.12
N LEU A 175 9.79 0.56 2.77
CA LEU A 175 8.74 1.49 2.34
C LEU A 175 9.02 2.00 0.92
N SER A 176 10.25 2.42 0.61
CA SER A 176 10.59 2.85 -0.74
C SER A 176 10.35 1.76 -1.78
N SER A 177 10.70 0.51 -1.48
CA SER A 177 10.39 -0.63 -2.36
C SER A 177 8.87 -0.86 -2.52
N LEU A 178 8.08 -0.66 -1.46
CA LEU A 178 6.61 -0.73 -1.54
C LEU A 178 6.03 0.41 -2.39
N GLU A 179 6.56 1.63 -2.29
CA GLU A 179 6.12 2.77 -3.10
C GLU A 179 6.44 2.59 -4.59
N GLU A 180 7.62 2.05 -4.89
CA GLU A 180 8.00 1.64 -6.25
C GLU A 180 7.07 0.55 -6.78
N LEU A 181 6.79 -0.47 -5.97
CA LEU A 181 5.87 -1.54 -6.32
C LEU A 181 4.46 -0.99 -6.60
N ALA A 182 3.97 -0.07 -5.76
CA ALA A 182 2.68 0.60 -5.97
C ALA A 182 2.60 1.27 -7.36
N THR A 183 3.68 1.92 -7.75
CA THR A 183 3.78 2.63 -9.04
C THR A 183 3.78 1.66 -10.22
N GLN A 184 4.46 0.52 -10.10
CA GLN A 184 4.48 -0.52 -11.13
C GLN A 184 3.13 -1.23 -11.30
N LEU A 185 2.38 -1.40 -10.20
CA LEU A 185 1.10 -2.11 -10.21
C LEU A 185 -0.05 -1.31 -10.82
N VAL A 186 0.03 0.03 -10.78
CA VAL A 186 -1.00 0.91 -11.34
C VAL A 186 -0.77 1.09 -12.84
N PRO A 187 -1.58 0.49 -13.73
CA PRO A 187 -1.43 0.71 -15.16
C PRO A 187 -1.77 2.17 -15.53
N PRO A 188 -1.11 2.75 -16.54
CA PRO A 188 -1.34 4.13 -16.99
C PRO A 188 -2.73 4.40 -17.60
N LYS A 189 -3.57 3.35 -17.73
CA LYS A 189 -4.88 3.39 -18.43
C LYS A 189 -6.11 3.31 -17.51
N LEU A 190 -5.96 3.37 -16.20
CA LEU A 190 -7.09 3.28 -15.24
C LEU A 190 -8.05 4.49 -15.24
N ALA A 191 -7.95 5.39 -16.22
CA ALA A 191 -8.86 6.52 -16.40
C ALA A 191 -10.26 6.03 -16.84
N PRO A 192 -11.35 6.42 -16.14
CA PRO A 192 -12.70 6.11 -16.59
C PRO A 192 -12.95 6.75 -17.97
N GLY A 193 -13.39 5.90 -18.90
CA GLY A 193 -13.62 6.24 -20.30
C GLY A 193 -14.56 7.44 -20.46
N LYS A 194 -14.12 8.35 -21.33
CA LYS A 194 -14.89 9.48 -21.81
C LYS A 194 -16.07 8.96 -22.63
N ASP A 195 -17.29 9.06 -22.10
CA ASP A 195 -18.52 8.86 -22.87
C ASP A 195 -18.48 9.83 -24.08
N ARG A 196 -18.25 9.29 -25.28
CA ARG A 196 -18.61 9.99 -26.52
C ARG A 196 -20.10 9.81 -26.71
N ARG A 197 -20.89 10.79 -26.26
CA ARG A 197 -22.14 11.11 -26.94
C ARG A 197 -21.79 12.02 -28.12
N THR A 198 -21.97 11.50 -29.32
CA THR A 198 -22.01 12.25 -30.58
C THR A 198 -23.15 11.67 -31.40
N GLY A 199 -24.02 12.56 -31.89
CA GLY A 199 -25.15 12.24 -32.77
C GLY A 199 -26.47 12.29 -32.04
#